data_AF-A0A9X3S0S4-F1
#
_entry.id   AF-A0A9X3S0S4-F1
#
_cell.length_a   1.000
_cell.length_b   1.000
_cell.length_c   1.000
_cell.angle_alpha   90.00
_cell.angle_beta   90.00
_cell.angle_gamma   90.00
#
_symmetry.space_group_name_H-M   'P 1'
#
loop_
_entity.id
_entity.type
_entity.pdbx_description
1 polymer ?
#
loop_
_entity_poly.entity_id
_entity_poly.type
_entity_poly.pdbx_seq_one_letter_code
_entity_poly.pdbx_strand_id
1 'polypeptide(L)'
;MTARLSSIGDELERAARGDLRSRRVRRRRIIGGAAALAVLLPGGALAANLLSTEDVARSMPAGTRFLVGTTPTCEVVRDGVEYTCTIKGDFKSEIDGSLKGTVEPTVDASKHVNGGCRSESADGRTWTCYVGEEAVRQKIVGPDFLGEYAPSPGVG
;
A
#
# COMPACT_ATOMS: atom_id res chain seq x y z
N MET A 1 23.86 25.29 -15.26
CA MET A 1 23.43 23.90 -14.96
C MET A 1 22.04 23.54 -15.52
N THR A 2 21.22 24.49 -15.95
CA THR A 2 19.86 24.26 -16.50
C THR A 2 19.85 23.73 -17.94
N ALA A 3 20.79 24.15 -18.79
CA ALA A 3 20.83 23.74 -20.21
C ALA A 3 21.00 22.22 -20.44
N ARG A 4 21.69 21.52 -19.54
CA ARG A 4 21.91 20.07 -19.64
C ARG A 4 20.62 19.28 -19.34
N LEU A 5 19.78 19.78 -18.44
CA LEU A 5 18.50 19.15 -18.08
C LEU A 5 17.47 19.32 -19.20
N SER A 6 17.41 20.52 -19.81
CA SER A 6 16.56 20.76 -20.98
C SER A 6 16.94 19.86 -22.17
N SER A 7 18.23 19.71 -22.43
CA SER A 7 18.72 18.82 -23.50
C SER A 7 18.33 17.35 -23.28
N ILE A 8 18.40 16.86 -22.03
CA ILE A 8 17.99 15.49 -21.69
C ILE A 8 16.47 15.34 -21.83
N GLY A 9 15.70 16.35 -21.44
CA GLY A 9 14.24 16.37 -21.64
C GLY A 9 13.84 16.27 -23.11
N ASP A 10 14.50 17.04 -23.97
CA ASP A 10 14.22 17.05 -25.42
C ASP A 10 14.64 15.73 -26.10
N GLU A 11 15.73 15.11 -25.64
CA GLU A 11 16.15 13.79 -26.12
C GLU A 11 15.17 12.69 -25.72
N LEU A 12 14.68 12.72 -24.47
CA LEU A 12 13.67 11.79 -23.98
C LEU A 12 12.35 11.94 -24.72
N GLU A 13 11.89 13.17 -24.95
CA GLU A 13 10.63 13.40 -25.68
C GLU A 13 10.71 12.93 -27.14
N ARG A 14 11.87 13.14 -27.79
CA ARG A 14 12.13 12.66 -29.15
C ARG A 14 12.15 11.13 -29.21
N ALA A 15 12.81 10.47 -28.25
CA ALA A 15 12.85 9.01 -28.16
C ALA A 15 11.45 8.41 -27.92
N ALA A 16 10.67 9.00 -27.00
CA ALA A 16 9.31 8.58 -26.70
C ALA A 16 8.36 8.69 -27.90
N ARG A 17 8.43 9.81 -28.65
CA ARG A 17 7.64 9.97 -29.89
C ARG A 17 8.03 8.96 -30.98
N GLY A 18 9.31 8.62 -31.08
CA GLY A 18 9.81 7.59 -32.00
C GLY A 18 9.23 6.21 -31.70
N ASP A 19 9.24 5.82 -30.42
CA ASP A 19 8.74 4.51 -30.00
C ASP A 19 7.21 4.38 -30.12
N LEU A 20 6.46 5.45 -29.81
CA LEU A 20 5.00 5.48 -29.98
C LEU A 20 4.59 5.35 -31.46
N ARG A 21 5.33 6.00 -32.38
CA ARG A 21 5.08 5.88 -33.83
C ARG A 21 5.42 4.48 -34.36
N SER A 22 6.53 3.88 -33.91
CA SER A 22 6.95 2.54 -34.34
C SER A 22 5.90 1.48 -33.99
N ARG A 23 5.34 1.56 -32.77
CA ARG A 23 4.28 0.67 -32.27
C ARG A 23 2.98 0.80 -33.05
N ARG A 24 2.60 2.02 -33.46
CA ARG A 24 1.39 2.28 -34.24
C ARG A 24 1.49 1.73 -35.67
N VAL A 25 2.68 1.79 -36.29
CA VAL A 25 2.92 1.21 -37.64
C VAL A 25 2.95 -0.31 -37.59
N ARG A 26 3.53 -0.91 -36.52
CA ARG A 26 3.62 -2.38 -36.37
C ARG A 26 2.27 -3.04 -36.15
N ARG A 27 1.34 -2.38 -35.43
CA ARG A 27 -0.04 -2.89 -35.22
C ARG A 27 -0.88 -2.95 -36.49
N ARG A 28 -0.62 -2.11 -37.49
CA ARG A 28 -1.43 -2.07 -38.74
C ARG A 28 -1.14 -3.22 -39.71
N ARG A 29 -0.04 -3.97 -39.51
CA ARG A 29 0.37 -5.07 -40.41
C ARG A 29 -0.01 -6.46 -39.92
N ILE A 30 -0.69 -6.59 -38.78
CA ILE A 30 -1.02 -7.89 -38.17
C ILE A 30 -2.52 -7.92 -37.83
N ILE A 31 -3.38 -7.95 -38.85
CA ILE A 31 -4.77 -8.44 -38.69
C ILE A 31 -5.06 -9.35 -39.89
N GLY A 32 -4.70 -10.61 -39.72
CA GLY A 32 -4.95 -11.71 -40.64
C GLY A 32 -4.38 -12.97 -40.01
N GLY A 33 -5.24 -13.77 -39.35
CA GLY A 33 -4.89 -15.11 -38.88
C GLY A 33 -5.14 -15.38 -37.39
N ALA A 34 -6.24 -16.10 -37.14
CA ALA A 34 -6.48 -17.17 -36.16
C ALA A 34 -5.77 -17.20 -34.78
N ALA A 35 -6.63 -17.24 -33.75
CA ALA A 35 -6.57 -18.00 -32.50
C ALA A 35 -5.24 -18.66 -32.03
N ALA A 36 -4.80 -18.29 -30.82
CA ALA A 36 -4.25 -19.21 -29.82
C ALA A 36 -4.13 -18.54 -28.44
N LEU A 37 -4.46 -19.30 -27.39
CA LEU A 37 -4.25 -18.99 -25.98
C LEU A 37 -2.81 -18.53 -25.69
N ALA A 38 -2.69 -17.41 -24.98
CA ALA A 38 -1.73 -17.22 -23.90
C ALA A 38 -2.14 -15.94 -23.15
N VAL A 39 -2.73 -16.08 -21.96
CA VAL A 39 -2.78 -14.99 -20.97
C VAL A 39 -1.36 -14.83 -20.45
N LEU A 40 -0.52 -14.20 -21.26
CA LEU A 40 0.69 -13.54 -20.80
C LEU A 40 0.26 -12.11 -20.53
N LEU A 41 0.11 -11.77 -19.25
CA LEU A 41 0.06 -10.39 -18.79
C LEU A 41 1.52 -9.92 -18.62
N PRO A 42 2.17 -9.27 -19.60
CA PRO A 42 3.22 -8.32 -19.28
C PRO A 42 2.51 -6.98 -19.07
N GLY A 43 1.78 -6.88 -17.94
CA GLY A 43 1.29 -5.60 -17.43
C GLY A 43 2.50 -4.80 -16.95
N GLY A 44 3.07 -3.99 -17.84
CA GLY A 44 4.20 -3.13 -17.54
C GLY A 44 3.83 -2.03 -16.52
N ALA A 45 4.66 -1.94 -15.49
CA ALA A 45 5.01 -0.77 -14.68
C ALA A 45 3.95 0.34 -14.51
N LEU A 46 3.19 0.23 -13.43
CA LEU A 46 2.85 1.40 -12.61
C LEU A 46 3.78 1.37 -11.40
N ALA A 47 4.91 2.08 -11.47
CA ALA A 47 5.70 2.38 -10.28
C ALA A 47 5.02 3.53 -9.51
N ALA A 48 3.81 3.30 -9.02
CA ALA A 48 3.38 3.87 -7.76
C ALA A 48 3.72 2.80 -6.72
N ASN A 49 4.41 3.16 -5.65
CA ASN A 49 4.70 2.24 -4.54
C ASN A 49 3.38 1.84 -3.86
N LEU A 50 2.62 0.95 -4.48
CA LEU A 50 1.49 0.28 -3.87
C LEU A 50 2.06 -0.53 -2.71
N LEU A 51 1.63 -0.21 -1.48
CA LEU A 51 2.00 -0.99 -0.32
C LEU A 51 1.58 -2.43 -0.56
N SER A 52 2.53 -3.35 -0.48
CA SER A 52 2.25 -4.77 -0.48
C SER A 52 1.47 -5.16 0.78
N THR A 53 0.82 -6.32 0.73
CA THR A 53 0.21 -6.93 1.92
C THR A 53 1.22 -7.11 3.05
N GLU A 54 2.47 -7.40 2.72
CA GLU A 54 3.59 -7.54 3.65
C GLU A 54 4.02 -6.20 4.25
N ASP A 55 3.91 -5.10 3.51
CA ASP A 55 4.18 -3.76 4.04
C ASP A 55 3.13 -3.37 5.07
N VAL A 56 1.85 -3.61 4.76
CA VAL A 56 0.74 -3.34 5.69
C VAL A 56 0.86 -4.23 6.93
N ALA A 57 1.09 -5.53 6.76
CA ALA A 57 1.26 -6.47 7.86
C ALA A 57 2.40 -6.07 8.82
N ARG A 58 3.54 -5.61 8.29
CA ARG A 58 4.68 -5.14 9.11
C ARG A 58 4.42 -3.80 9.77
N SER A 59 3.56 -2.96 9.18
CA SER A 59 3.27 -1.64 9.71
C SER A 59 2.38 -1.63 10.96
N MET A 60 1.58 -2.69 11.17
CA MET A 60 0.71 -2.83 12.34
C MET A 60 1.49 -2.91 13.67
N PRO A 61 2.39 -3.90 13.88
CA PRO A 61 3.17 -3.98 15.12
C PRO A 61 4.19 -2.84 15.27
N ALA A 62 4.53 -2.14 14.19
CA ALA A 62 5.36 -0.95 14.23
C ALA A 62 4.60 0.27 14.77
N GLY A 63 3.29 0.34 14.56
CA GLY A 63 2.45 1.43 15.02
C GLY A 63 1.93 1.26 16.44
N THR A 64 1.78 0.02 16.92
CA THR A 64 1.07 -0.26 18.19
C THR A 64 1.77 -1.29 19.06
N ARG A 65 2.00 -0.94 20.33
CA ARG A 65 2.84 -1.72 21.26
C ARG A 65 2.30 -3.12 21.57
N PHE A 66 1.00 -3.27 21.81
CA PHE A 66 0.46 -4.59 22.19
C PHE A 66 0.51 -5.61 21.05
N LEU A 67 0.68 -5.17 19.80
CA LEU A 67 0.87 -6.04 18.64
C LEU A 67 2.34 -6.42 18.41
N VAL A 68 3.29 -5.86 19.16
CA VAL A 68 4.72 -6.22 19.05
C VAL A 68 4.90 -7.70 19.34
N GLY A 69 5.62 -8.38 18.45
CA GLY A 69 5.85 -9.83 18.52
C GLY A 69 4.80 -10.67 17.78
N THR A 70 3.74 -10.06 17.25
CA THR A 70 2.78 -10.73 16.37
C THR A 70 3.27 -10.78 14.93
N THR A 71 2.65 -11.63 14.11
CA THR A 71 2.90 -11.69 12.66
C THR A 71 1.57 -11.63 11.92
N PRO A 72 1.07 -10.43 11.60
CA PRO A 72 -0.17 -10.29 10.85
C PRO A 72 -0.05 -10.87 9.44
N THR A 73 -1.16 -11.35 8.89
CA THR A 73 -1.31 -11.69 7.47
C THR A 73 -2.44 -10.86 6.91
N CYS A 74 -2.17 -10.15 5.82
CA CYS A 74 -3.13 -9.23 5.20
C CYS A 74 -3.53 -9.71 3.80
N GLU A 75 -4.78 -9.44 3.45
CA GLU A 75 -5.34 -9.64 2.11
C GLU A 75 -5.84 -8.30 1.56
N VAL A 76 -5.71 -8.11 0.25
CA VAL A 76 -6.15 -6.89 -0.42
C VAL A 76 -7.66 -6.89 -0.57
N VAL A 77 -8.33 -5.85 -0.06
CA VAL A 77 -9.74 -5.55 -0.36
C VAL A 77 -9.81 -4.54 -1.50
N ARG A 78 -9.02 -3.46 -1.38
CA ARG A 78 -8.81 -2.46 -2.43
C ARG A 78 -7.34 -2.11 -2.50
N ASP A 79 -6.75 -2.34 -3.67
CA ASP A 79 -5.32 -2.17 -3.92
C ASP A 79 -4.83 -0.78 -3.54
N GLY A 80 -3.80 -0.72 -2.69
CA GLY A 80 -3.22 0.52 -2.19
C GLY A 80 -4.05 1.29 -1.16
N VAL A 81 -5.21 0.78 -0.74
CA VAL A 81 -6.14 1.57 0.08
C VAL A 81 -6.76 0.81 1.25
N GLU A 82 -7.23 -0.42 1.07
CA GLU A 82 -7.96 -1.18 2.08
C GLU A 82 -7.53 -2.65 2.11
N TYR A 83 -7.30 -3.15 3.32
CA TYR A 83 -6.77 -4.48 3.58
C TYR A 83 -7.49 -5.11 4.76
N THR A 84 -7.70 -6.42 4.70
CA THR A 84 -8.16 -7.20 5.86
C THR A 84 -6.96 -7.95 6.41
N CYS A 85 -6.64 -7.72 7.67
CA CYS A 85 -5.50 -8.35 8.34
C CYS A 85 -5.98 -9.27 9.46
N THR A 86 -5.32 -10.43 9.56
CA THR A 86 -5.54 -11.41 10.62
C THR A 86 -4.28 -11.60 11.44
N ILE A 87 -4.45 -11.71 12.75
CA ILE A 87 -3.34 -11.83 13.70
C ILE A 87 -3.36 -13.22 14.33
N LYS A 88 -2.26 -13.95 14.11
CA LYS A 88 -2.01 -15.24 14.76
C LYS A 88 -0.97 -15.06 15.87
N GLY A 89 -1.00 -16.00 16.82
CA GLY A 89 -0.16 -15.98 18.01
C GLY A 89 -0.83 -15.33 19.21
N ASP A 90 -0.07 -15.28 20.29
CA ASP A 90 -0.47 -14.67 21.55
C ASP A 90 -0.02 -13.21 21.56
N PHE A 91 -0.94 -12.33 21.94
CA PHE A 91 -0.63 -10.95 22.28
C PHE A 91 -1.45 -10.55 23.51
N LYS A 92 -0.93 -9.60 24.28
CA LYS A 92 -1.61 -9.10 25.47
C LYS A 92 -2.06 -7.67 25.19
N SER A 93 -3.37 -7.52 25.00
CA SER A 93 -4.02 -6.21 24.99
C SER A 93 -3.79 -5.49 26.32
N GLU A 94 -3.48 -4.20 26.25
CA GLU A 94 -3.50 -3.29 27.40
C GLU A 94 -4.93 -2.79 27.70
N ILE A 95 -5.86 -2.99 26.75
CA ILE A 95 -7.28 -2.67 26.86
C ILE A 95 -8.01 -3.84 27.51
N ASP A 96 -8.65 -3.57 28.66
CA ASP A 96 -9.53 -4.51 29.33
C ASP A 96 -10.85 -4.67 28.55
N GLY A 97 -11.21 -5.90 28.21
CA GLY A 97 -12.48 -6.22 27.55
C GLY A 97 -12.36 -6.43 26.04
N SER A 98 -13.36 -5.94 25.29
CA SER A 98 -13.47 -6.19 23.84
C SER A 98 -12.64 -5.19 23.04
N LEU A 99 -11.75 -5.70 22.18
CA LEU A 99 -11.02 -4.90 21.21
C LEU A 99 -11.85 -4.47 20.00
N LYS A 100 -13.09 -4.95 19.85
CA LYS A 100 -13.91 -4.62 18.69
C LYS A 100 -14.12 -3.10 18.59
N GLY A 101 -13.78 -2.54 17.44
CA GLY A 101 -13.89 -1.11 17.15
C GLY A 101 -12.67 -0.29 17.55
N THR A 102 -11.72 -0.84 18.31
CA THR A 102 -10.44 -0.19 18.63
C THR A 102 -9.72 0.19 17.35
N VAL A 103 -9.14 1.38 17.34
CA VAL A 103 -8.40 1.94 16.22
C VAL A 103 -6.95 2.12 16.61
N GLU A 104 -6.06 1.73 15.71
CA GLU A 104 -4.62 1.72 15.95
C GLU A 104 -3.89 2.25 14.72
N PRO A 105 -2.90 3.15 14.86
CA PRO A 105 -2.15 3.64 13.73
C PRO A 105 -1.25 2.54 13.16
N THR A 106 -0.94 2.65 11.87
CA THR A 106 0.12 1.88 11.22
C THR A 106 1.31 2.78 10.94
N VAL A 107 2.52 2.22 11.06
CA VAL A 107 3.77 2.96 10.85
C VAL A 107 4.63 2.22 9.83
N ASP A 108 5.04 2.91 8.76
CA ASP A 108 5.82 2.30 7.70
C ASP A 108 7.31 2.09 8.06
N ALA A 109 8.05 1.49 7.12
CA ALA A 109 9.48 1.23 7.30
C ALA A 109 10.33 2.51 7.47
N SER A 110 9.84 3.66 7.00
CA SER A 110 10.48 4.97 7.17
C SER A 110 10.18 5.64 8.50
N LYS A 111 9.41 4.97 9.37
CA LYS A 111 8.96 5.46 10.69
C LYS A 111 7.98 6.61 10.60
N HIS A 112 7.12 6.61 9.59
CA HIS A 112 6.01 7.56 9.51
C HIS A 112 4.67 6.86 9.59
N VAL A 113 3.70 7.53 10.20
CA VAL A 113 2.31 7.07 10.23
C VAL A 113 1.79 7.03 8.80
N ASN A 114 1.44 5.84 8.30
CA ASN A 114 1.02 5.66 6.90
C ASN A 114 -0.47 5.30 6.77
N GLY A 115 -1.20 5.20 7.89
CA GLY A 115 -2.60 4.81 7.91
C GLY A 115 -3.03 4.33 9.29
N GLY A 116 -4.00 3.41 9.32
CA GLY A 116 -4.39 2.74 10.54
C GLY A 116 -5.38 1.61 10.33
N CYS A 117 -5.61 0.85 11.39
CA CYS A 117 -6.47 -0.32 11.40
C CYS A 117 -7.57 -0.19 12.46
N ARG A 118 -8.74 -0.76 12.17
CA ARG A 118 -9.84 -0.93 13.11
C ARG A 118 -10.08 -2.41 13.35
N SER A 119 -10.19 -2.81 14.60
CA SER A 119 -10.50 -4.19 14.96
C SER A 119 -11.97 -4.50 14.68
N GLU A 120 -12.23 -5.60 13.99
CA GLU A 120 -13.58 -6.11 13.68
C GLU A 120 -14.07 -7.13 14.72
N SER A 121 -13.15 -7.70 15.50
CA SER A 121 -13.43 -8.78 16.43
C SER A 121 -13.11 -8.40 17.89
N ALA A 122 -13.87 -8.96 18.83
CA ALA A 122 -13.69 -8.65 20.25
C ALA A 122 -12.33 -9.11 20.80
N ASP A 123 -11.74 -10.13 20.19
CA ASP A 123 -10.43 -10.68 20.53
C ASP A 123 -9.26 -9.99 19.79
N GLY A 124 -9.54 -8.99 18.94
CA GLY A 124 -8.50 -8.27 18.18
C GLY A 124 -7.73 -9.13 17.20
N ARG A 125 -8.32 -10.22 16.68
CA ARG A 125 -7.67 -11.09 15.69
C ARG A 125 -7.95 -10.69 14.25
N THR A 126 -9.01 -9.93 14.00
CA THR A 126 -9.37 -9.47 12.66
C THR A 126 -9.42 -7.95 12.64
N TRP A 127 -8.74 -7.34 11.67
CA TRP A 127 -8.63 -5.90 11.53
C TRP A 127 -8.89 -5.47 10.08
N THR A 128 -9.63 -4.38 9.90
CA THR A 128 -9.74 -3.67 8.64
C THR A 128 -8.77 -2.51 8.66
N CYS A 129 -7.81 -2.50 7.74
CA CYS A 129 -6.76 -1.50 7.65
C CYS A 129 -6.95 -0.61 6.43
N TYR A 130 -6.68 0.68 6.62
CA TYR A 130 -6.75 1.69 5.58
C TYR A 130 -5.44 2.46 5.50
N VAL A 131 -5.03 2.82 4.29
CA VAL A 131 -3.78 3.53 4.01
C VAL A 131 -4.06 4.98 3.61
N GLY A 132 -3.19 5.89 4.06
CA GLY A 132 -3.21 7.29 3.65
C GLY A 132 -4.50 8.00 4.03
N GLU A 133 -4.99 8.83 3.12
CA GLU A 133 -6.20 9.64 3.30
C GLU A 133 -7.46 8.83 3.59
N GLU A 134 -7.51 7.56 3.19
CA GLU A 134 -8.64 6.70 3.53
C GLU A 134 -8.71 6.46 5.04
N ALA A 135 -7.58 6.29 5.73
CA ALA A 135 -7.56 6.12 7.17
C ALA A 135 -8.09 7.36 7.90
N VAL A 136 -7.81 8.56 7.36
CA VAL A 136 -8.36 9.83 7.85
C VAL A 136 -9.88 9.88 7.62
N ARG A 137 -10.33 9.52 6.42
CA ARG A 137 -11.76 9.48 6.06
C ARG A 137 -12.56 8.53 6.96
N GLN A 138 -11.98 7.39 7.31
CA GLN A 138 -12.55 6.38 8.22
C GLN A 138 -12.43 6.76 9.70
N LYS A 139 -11.87 7.94 10.01
CA LYS A 139 -11.65 8.47 11.36
C LYS A 139 -10.84 7.52 12.24
N ILE A 140 -9.85 6.87 11.65
CA ILE A 140 -8.91 5.99 12.36
C ILE A 140 -7.70 6.81 12.84
N VAL A 141 -7.18 7.67 11.96
CA VAL A 141 -6.14 8.66 12.30
C VAL A 141 -6.63 10.07 11.97
N GLY A 142 -6.10 11.07 12.66
CA GLY A 142 -6.35 12.48 12.33
C GLY A 142 -5.57 12.94 11.10
N PRO A 143 -6.04 13.98 10.38
CA PRO A 143 -5.33 14.52 9.21
C PRO A 143 -3.93 15.01 9.57
N ASP A 144 -3.77 15.66 10.73
CA ASP A 144 -2.48 16.17 11.21
C ASP A 144 -1.56 15.08 11.78
N PHE A 145 -2.06 13.84 11.93
CA PHE A 145 -1.27 12.72 12.42
C PHE A 145 -0.76 11.83 11.28
N LEU A 146 -1.40 11.87 10.12
CA LEU A 146 -0.95 11.13 8.95
C LEU A 146 0.38 11.71 8.45
N GLY A 147 1.38 10.85 8.27
CA GLY A 147 2.73 11.24 7.86
C GLY A 147 3.64 11.70 9.00
N GLU A 148 3.15 11.74 10.25
CA GLU A 148 3.98 12.11 11.40
C GLU A 148 5.06 11.07 11.68
N TYR A 149 6.21 11.55 12.19
CA TYR A 149 7.33 10.69 12.55
C TYR A 149 7.04 9.93 13.87
N ALA A 150 7.02 8.61 13.79
CA ALA A 150 6.72 7.70 14.89
C ALA A 150 7.86 6.64 15.02
N PRO A 151 8.93 6.94 15.78
CA PRO A 151 10.10 6.06 15.86
C PRO A 151 9.84 4.77 16.64
N SER A 152 8.82 4.75 17.48
CA SER A 152 8.43 3.63 18.35
C SER A 152 6.92 3.41 18.31
N PRO A 153 6.45 2.17 18.53
CA PRO A 153 5.02 1.88 18.63
C PRO A 153 4.34 2.70 19.73
N GLY A 154 3.13 3.18 19.46
CA GLY A 154 2.28 3.87 20.41
C GLY A 154 1.77 2.95 21.52
N VAL A 155 1.41 3.55 22.65
CA VAL A 155 0.67 2.91 23.74
C VAL A 155 -0.79 3.35 23.63
N GLY A 156 -1.72 2.40 23.77
CA GLY A 156 -3.16 2.62 23.69
C GLY A 156 -3.80 2.66 25.07
#